data_AF-A0A958VWC9-F1
#
_entry.id   AF-A0A958VWC9-F1
#
_cell.length_a   1.000
_cell.length_b   1.000
_cell.length_c   1.000
_cell.angle_alpha   90.00
_cell.angle_beta   90.00
_cell.angle_gamma   90.00
#
_symmetry.space_group_name_H-M   'P 1'
#
loop_
_entity.id
_entity.type
_entity.pdbx_description
1 polymer ?
#
loop_
_entity_poly.entity_id
_entity_poly.type
_entity_poly.pdbx_seq_one_letter_code
_entity_poly.pdbx_strand_id
1 'polypeptide(L)'
;MKLNKFIVLIFCFTATLRIQAQKVTTEGHSQKVNGDTAEGYATTLEARKEEVSIAWNKFLKDFGKPKIGSGVTTISEPALGGTAYQQGVIYADLKAKGESTEVWLGIKEGEWTVNDIGIVKKDLEKEVYRFGIKFYKDKIQAQIDEAQRALDATTRQSQRLLNQNKDLNIQLGNNEQEKVKLEERLEGNKLEHAVLLQKMENNKLAQDSVSQASEQIKKVIELHKDRQRKVN
;
A
#
# COMPACT_ATOMS: atom_id res chain seq x y z
N MET A 1 -6.12 28.65 -0.94
CA MET A 1 -6.29 27.22 -1.26
C MET A 1 -4.91 26.59 -1.37
N LYS A 2 -4.43 25.87 -0.35
CA LYS A 2 -3.10 25.22 -0.41
C LYS A 2 -3.22 23.98 -1.28
N LEU A 3 -2.76 24.07 -2.53
CA LEU A 3 -2.70 22.91 -3.42
C LEU A 3 -1.83 21.84 -2.73
N ASN A 4 -2.44 20.72 -2.38
CA ASN A 4 -1.80 19.67 -1.60
C ASN A 4 -0.58 19.19 -2.38
N LYS A 5 0.63 19.31 -1.82
CA LYS A 5 1.90 18.99 -2.50
C LYS A 5 1.91 17.56 -3.08
N PHE A 6 1.10 16.68 -2.50
CA PHE A 6 0.85 15.31 -2.98
C PHE A 6 0.16 15.23 -4.35
N ILE A 7 -0.78 16.13 -4.64
CA ILE A 7 -1.54 16.15 -5.90
C ILE A 7 -0.64 16.59 -7.06
N VAL A 8 0.25 17.55 -6.82
CA VAL A 8 1.24 18.01 -7.82
C VAL A 8 2.23 16.89 -8.16
N LEU A 9 2.61 16.07 -7.17
CA LEU A 9 3.56 14.98 -7.34
C LEU A 9 2.96 13.81 -8.13
N ILE A 10 1.68 13.49 -7.92
CA ILE A 10 0.93 12.51 -8.71
C ILE A 10 0.74 12.99 -10.16
N PHE A 11 0.40 14.26 -10.36
CA PHE A 11 0.19 14.83 -11.70
C PHE A 11 1.48 14.85 -12.55
N CYS A 12 2.64 15.11 -11.92
CA CYS A 12 3.94 15.00 -12.58
C CYS A 12 4.32 13.56 -12.96
N PHE A 13 3.86 12.54 -12.22
CA PHE A 13 4.11 11.13 -12.55
C PHE A 13 3.21 10.62 -13.69
N THR A 14 1.99 11.14 -13.82
CA THR A 14 1.08 10.74 -14.90
C THR A 14 1.43 11.36 -16.25
N ALA A 15 2.14 12.51 -16.26
CA ALA A 15 2.50 13.23 -17.48
C ALA A 15 3.64 12.61 -18.29
N THR A 16 4.37 11.63 -17.73
CA THR A 16 5.49 10.95 -18.40
C THR A 16 5.10 9.62 -19.06
N LEU A 17 3.85 9.18 -18.92
CA LEU A 17 3.34 7.99 -19.60
C LEU A 17 3.05 8.32 -21.07
N ARG A 18 4.13 8.46 -21.86
CA ARG A 18 4.07 8.32 -23.31
C ARG A 18 3.64 6.88 -23.59
N ILE A 19 2.35 6.70 -23.92
CA ILE A 19 1.84 5.44 -24.47
C ILE A 19 2.43 5.31 -25.89
N GLN A 20 3.70 4.97 -25.99
CA GLN A 20 4.23 4.42 -27.23
C GLN A 20 3.74 2.98 -27.28
N ALA A 21 2.90 2.69 -28.27
CA ALA A 21 2.58 1.32 -28.62
C ALA A 21 3.90 0.65 -29.04
N GLN A 22 4.52 -0.09 -28.13
CA GLN A 22 5.73 -0.87 -28.39
C GLN A 22 5.36 -1.93 -29.43
N LYS A 23 5.80 -1.72 -30.67
CA LYS A 23 5.62 -2.66 -31.77
C LYS A 23 6.75 -3.68 -31.71
N VAL A 24 6.40 -4.94 -31.51
CA VAL A 24 7.32 -6.07 -31.68
C VAL A 24 7.45 -6.32 -33.18
N THR A 25 8.66 -6.26 -33.71
CA THR A 25 8.97 -6.63 -35.10
C THR A 25 9.97 -7.78 -35.10
N THR A 26 9.70 -8.78 -35.94
CA THR A 26 10.64 -9.87 -36.22
C THR A 26 11.38 -9.60 -37.51
N GLU A 27 12.70 -9.70 -37.47
CA GLU A 27 13.55 -9.53 -38.63
C GLU A 27 14.34 -10.82 -38.88
N GLY A 28 14.45 -11.23 -40.14
CA GLY A 28 15.31 -12.35 -40.52
C GLY A 28 16.77 -11.99 -40.25
N HIS A 29 17.46 -12.80 -39.46
CA HIS A 29 18.84 -12.56 -39.05
C HIS A 29 19.62 -13.86 -39.09
N SER A 30 20.74 -13.86 -39.82
CA SER A 30 21.64 -15.01 -39.90
C SER A 30 22.88 -14.78 -39.05
N GLN A 31 23.26 -15.78 -38.25
CA GLN A 31 24.39 -15.70 -37.34
C GLN A 31 25.30 -16.91 -37.48
N LYS A 32 26.62 -16.70 -37.35
CA LYS A 32 27.58 -17.80 -37.29
C LYS A 32 27.51 -18.50 -35.94
N VAL A 33 27.25 -19.79 -35.97
CA VAL A 33 27.19 -20.67 -34.79
C VAL A 33 28.10 -21.88 -35.02
N ASN A 34 29.13 -22.01 -34.18
CA ASN A 34 30.14 -23.08 -34.26
C ASN A 34 30.82 -23.20 -35.63
N GLY A 35 31.04 -22.08 -36.32
CA GLY A 35 31.73 -22.04 -37.62
C GLY A 35 30.80 -22.00 -38.84
N ASP A 36 29.56 -22.47 -38.71
CA ASP A 36 28.57 -22.46 -39.81
C ASP A 36 27.53 -21.35 -39.65
N THR A 37 26.90 -20.96 -40.76
CA THR A 37 25.80 -20.00 -40.75
C THR A 37 24.50 -20.69 -40.33
N ALA A 38 23.88 -20.18 -39.27
CA ALA A 38 22.51 -20.53 -38.88
C ALA A 38 21.57 -19.39 -39.29
N GLU A 39 20.42 -19.74 -39.85
CA GLU A 39 19.39 -18.80 -40.24
C GLU A 39 18.31 -18.72 -39.16
N GLY A 40 17.81 -17.52 -38.90
CA GLY A 40 16.92 -17.30 -37.79
C GLY A 40 16.17 -15.99 -37.85
N TYR A 41 15.50 -15.70 -36.75
CA TYR A 41 14.72 -14.48 -36.57
C TYR A 41 15.13 -13.82 -35.26
N ALA A 42 15.24 -12.50 -35.31
CA ALA A 42 15.53 -11.67 -34.15
C ALA A 42 14.36 -10.74 -33.85
N THR A 43 14.18 -10.41 -32.57
CA THR A 43 13.37 -9.27 -32.14
C THR A 43 14.16 -8.43 -31.15
N THR A 44 14.02 -7.11 -31.25
CA THR A 44 14.62 -6.17 -30.30
C THR A 44 13.59 -5.77 -29.24
N LEU A 45 13.98 -5.83 -27.98
CA LEU A 45 13.14 -5.50 -26.82
C LEU A 45 13.75 -4.32 -26.06
N GLU A 46 12.92 -3.35 -25.71
CA GLU A 46 13.29 -2.16 -24.93
C GLU A 46 13.38 -2.51 -23.43
N ALA A 47 14.38 -3.31 -23.10
CA ALA A 47 14.69 -3.72 -21.73
C ALA A 47 16.16 -4.14 -21.58
N ARG A 48 16.63 -4.10 -20.33
CA ARG A 48 17.98 -4.50 -19.97
C ARG A 48 18.20 -5.98 -20.15
N LYS A 49 19.45 -6.35 -20.41
CA LYS A 49 19.88 -7.73 -20.68
C LYS A 49 19.42 -8.70 -19.59
N GLU A 50 19.49 -8.29 -18.33
CA GLU A 50 19.18 -9.12 -17.17
C GLU A 50 17.69 -9.50 -17.13
N GLU A 51 16.81 -8.51 -17.35
CA GLU A 51 15.36 -8.71 -17.37
C GLU A 51 14.95 -9.65 -18.51
N VAL A 52 15.47 -9.37 -19.71
CA VAL A 52 15.17 -10.16 -20.91
C VAL A 52 15.75 -11.57 -20.76
N SER A 53 16.96 -11.73 -20.22
CA SER A 53 17.59 -13.03 -20.01
C SER A 53 16.78 -13.93 -19.08
N ILE A 54 16.21 -13.40 -18.00
CA ILE A 54 15.37 -14.20 -17.09
C ILE A 54 14.10 -14.70 -17.82
N ALA A 55 13.40 -13.80 -18.52
CA ALA A 55 12.21 -14.15 -19.27
C ALA A 55 12.52 -15.11 -20.43
N TRP A 56 13.63 -14.89 -21.13
CA TRP A 56 14.09 -15.68 -22.25
C TRP A 56 14.46 -17.10 -21.83
N ASN A 57 15.27 -17.26 -20.79
CA ASN A 57 15.62 -18.58 -20.26
C ASN A 57 14.41 -19.38 -19.77
N LYS A 58 13.37 -18.70 -19.27
CA LYS A 58 12.10 -19.35 -18.92
C LYS A 58 11.35 -19.79 -20.18
N PHE A 59 11.28 -18.94 -21.19
CA PHE A 59 10.63 -19.22 -22.46
C PHE A 59 11.32 -20.36 -23.23
N LEU A 60 12.65 -20.41 -23.23
CA LEU A 60 13.41 -21.47 -23.90
C LEU A 60 13.12 -22.87 -23.37
N LYS A 61 12.66 -23.00 -22.12
CA LYS A 61 12.28 -24.29 -21.53
C LYS A 61 11.02 -24.89 -22.15
N ASP A 62 10.19 -24.07 -22.79
CA ASP A 62 8.98 -24.54 -23.46
C ASP A 62 9.32 -25.35 -24.72
N PHE A 63 10.50 -25.15 -25.30
CA PHE A 63 10.98 -25.92 -26.46
C PHE A 63 11.77 -27.18 -26.08
N GLY A 64 12.21 -27.33 -24.83
CA GLY A 64 13.03 -28.46 -24.41
C GLY A 64 14.02 -28.10 -23.31
N LYS A 65 15.12 -28.87 -23.20
CA LYS A 65 16.15 -28.65 -22.18
C LYS A 65 17.28 -27.76 -22.73
N PRO A 66 17.31 -26.45 -22.43
CA PRO A 66 18.37 -25.56 -22.90
C PRO A 66 19.73 -25.95 -22.31
N LYS A 67 20.72 -26.11 -23.18
CA LYS A 67 22.13 -26.29 -22.85
C LYS A 67 22.88 -24.99 -23.18
N ILE A 68 23.38 -24.32 -22.15
CA ILE A 68 24.14 -23.08 -22.29
C ILE A 68 25.56 -23.45 -22.73
N GLY A 69 25.92 -23.15 -23.98
CA GLY A 69 27.28 -23.29 -24.51
C GLY A 69 28.13 -22.04 -24.29
N SER A 70 29.37 -22.07 -24.77
CA SER A 70 30.35 -20.96 -24.67
C SER A 70 30.04 -19.76 -25.59
N GLY A 71 28.79 -19.55 -25.98
CA GLY A 71 28.38 -18.44 -26.83
C GLY A 71 26.89 -18.42 -27.15
N VAL A 72 26.31 -19.58 -27.48
CA VAL A 72 24.87 -19.71 -27.76
C VAL A 72 24.23 -20.79 -26.89
N THR A 73 22.95 -20.64 -26.62
CA THR A 73 22.15 -21.68 -25.98
C THR A 73 21.62 -22.64 -27.05
N THR A 74 21.75 -23.94 -26.81
CA THR A 74 21.33 -24.99 -27.74
C THR A 74 20.20 -25.81 -27.14
N ILE A 75 19.22 -26.17 -27.97
CA ILE A 75 18.10 -27.03 -27.58
C ILE A 75 18.05 -28.16 -28.60
N SER A 76 18.43 -29.35 -28.15
CA SER A 76 18.30 -30.58 -28.93
C SER A 76 16.89 -31.13 -28.80
N GLU A 77 16.40 -31.78 -29.84
CA GLU A 77 15.06 -32.39 -29.89
C GLU A 77 13.93 -31.41 -29.51
N PRO A 78 13.82 -30.27 -30.20
CA PRO A 78 12.93 -29.20 -29.80
C PRO A 78 11.45 -29.55 -30.05
N ALA A 79 10.58 -29.04 -29.19
CA ALA A 79 9.15 -28.98 -29.41
C ALA A 79 8.74 -27.61 -29.96
N LEU A 80 8.26 -27.56 -31.21
CA LEU A 80 7.95 -26.30 -31.91
C LEU A 80 6.61 -26.44 -32.65
N GLY A 81 5.73 -25.44 -32.52
CA GLY A 81 4.39 -25.48 -33.13
C GLY A 81 3.50 -26.63 -32.62
N GLY A 82 3.79 -27.20 -31.45
CA GLY A 82 3.12 -28.38 -30.91
C GLY A 82 3.64 -29.72 -31.45
N THR A 83 4.68 -29.70 -32.30
CA THR A 83 5.34 -30.91 -32.82
C THR A 83 6.69 -31.09 -32.12
N ALA A 84 6.92 -32.28 -31.56
CA ALA A 84 8.23 -32.65 -31.03
C ALA A 84 9.09 -33.23 -32.15
N TYR A 85 10.24 -32.60 -32.42
CA TYR A 85 11.18 -33.05 -33.45
C TYR A 85 12.26 -33.93 -32.82
N GLN A 86 12.42 -35.16 -33.30
CA GLN A 86 13.46 -36.08 -32.81
C GLN A 86 14.86 -35.75 -33.36
N GLN A 87 14.94 -34.98 -34.45
CA GLN A 87 16.19 -34.59 -35.08
C GLN A 87 16.12 -33.12 -35.50
N GLY A 88 16.99 -32.32 -34.89
CA GLY A 88 17.03 -30.87 -35.06
C GLY A 88 17.61 -30.19 -33.81
N VAL A 89 18.29 -29.07 -34.03
CA VAL A 89 18.81 -28.21 -32.96
C VAL A 89 18.32 -26.79 -33.19
N ILE A 90 17.77 -26.18 -32.14
CA ILE A 90 17.51 -24.74 -32.08
C ILE A 90 18.68 -24.07 -31.36
N TYR A 91 19.12 -22.96 -31.95
CA TYR A 91 20.13 -22.08 -31.40
C TYR A 91 19.44 -20.80 -30.91
N ALA A 92 19.80 -20.36 -29.72
CA ALA A 92 19.30 -19.13 -29.13
C ALA A 92 20.47 -18.26 -28.67
N ASP A 93 20.40 -16.96 -28.98
CA ASP A 93 21.38 -15.98 -28.56
C ASP A 93 20.69 -14.71 -28.04
N LEU A 94 21.43 -13.94 -27.24
CA LEU A 94 20.94 -12.74 -26.60
C LEU A 94 22.05 -11.68 -26.58
N LYS A 95 21.83 -10.61 -27.33
CA LYS A 95 22.79 -9.51 -27.51
C LYS A 95 22.25 -8.22 -26.91
N ALA A 96 23.04 -7.57 -26.06
CA ALA A 96 22.70 -6.25 -25.56
C ALA A 96 23.03 -5.19 -26.62
N LYS A 97 22.07 -4.30 -26.89
CA LYS A 97 22.18 -3.12 -27.76
C LYS A 97 21.83 -1.86 -26.94
N GLY A 98 22.74 -1.47 -26.05
CA GLY A 98 22.55 -0.32 -25.17
C GLY A 98 21.42 -0.54 -24.17
N GLU A 99 20.35 0.25 -24.27
CA GLU A 99 19.13 0.12 -23.43
C GLU A 99 18.13 -0.93 -23.95
N SER A 100 18.41 -1.49 -25.12
CA SER A 100 17.61 -2.55 -25.71
C SER A 100 18.38 -3.87 -25.74
N THR A 101 17.66 -4.98 -25.80
CA THR A 101 18.23 -6.31 -25.91
C THR A 101 17.61 -7.02 -27.11
N GLU A 102 18.47 -7.50 -28.00
CA GLU A 102 18.08 -8.35 -29.12
C GLU A 102 18.10 -9.80 -28.68
N VAL A 103 16.99 -10.49 -28.90
CA VAL A 103 16.91 -11.95 -28.78
C VAL A 103 16.83 -12.56 -30.16
N TRP A 104 17.55 -13.65 -30.35
CA TRP A 104 17.62 -14.35 -31.62
C TRP A 104 17.37 -15.84 -31.42
N LEU A 105 16.55 -16.41 -32.30
CA LEU A 105 16.43 -17.86 -32.47
C LEU A 105 16.82 -18.21 -33.89
N GLY A 106 17.48 -19.34 -34.08
CA GLY A 106 17.80 -19.86 -35.41
C GLY A 106 18.02 -21.36 -35.44
N ILE A 107 18.11 -21.86 -36.66
CA ILE A 107 18.33 -23.28 -36.98
C ILE A 107 19.36 -23.41 -38.09
N LYS A 108 20.01 -24.57 -38.16
CA LYS A 108 20.84 -24.98 -39.29
C LYS A 108 20.07 -26.02 -40.09
N GLU A 109 19.74 -25.74 -41.35
CA GLU A 109 18.87 -26.63 -42.14
C GLU A 109 19.41 -28.07 -42.25
N GLY A 110 20.72 -28.24 -42.36
CA GLY A 110 21.36 -29.56 -42.45
C GLY A 110 21.27 -30.43 -41.20
N GLU A 111 20.87 -29.88 -40.05
CA GLU A 111 20.70 -30.63 -38.80
C GLU A 111 19.26 -31.15 -38.62
N TRP A 112 18.35 -30.78 -39.51
CA TRP A 112 16.93 -31.08 -39.41
C TRP A 112 16.52 -32.11 -40.46
N THR A 113 15.76 -33.13 -40.05
CA THR A 113 15.16 -34.11 -40.96
C THR A 113 13.65 -33.93 -40.95
N VAL A 114 13.17 -33.05 -41.83
CA VAL A 114 11.76 -32.69 -41.95
C VAL A 114 11.34 -32.62 -43.42
N ASN A 115 10.07 -32.88 -43.71
CA ASN A 115 9.54 -32.83 -45.07
C ASN A 115 9.57 -31.40 -45.65
N ASP A 116 9.40 -30.38 -44.81
CA ASP A 116 9.44 -28.97 -45.19
C ASP A 116 10.06 -28.11 -44.07
N ILE A 117 11.28 -27.62 -44.32
CA ILE A 117 12.00 -26.74 -43.39
C ILE A 117 11.35 -25.36 -43.27
N GLY A 118 10.57 -24.94 -44.27
CA GLY A 118 9.83 -23.68 -44.27
C GLY A 118 8.78 -23.61 -43.17
N ILE A 119 8.18 -24.75 -42.80
CA ILE A 119 7.25 -24.84 -41.66
C ILE A 119 8.00 -24.52 -40.35
N VAL A 120 9.17 -25.13 -40.16
CA VAL A 120 10.01 -24.90 -38.97
C VAL A 120 10.43 -23.43 -38.88
N LYS A 121 10.87 -22.82 -39.99
CA LYS A 121 11.23 -21.40 -40.04
C LYS A 121 10.05 -20.49 -39.70
N LYS A 122 8.87 -20.74 -40.27
CA LYS A 122 7.66 -19.95 -40.03
C LYS A 122 7.20 -20.05 -38.58
N ASP A 123 7.27 -21.24 -37.99
CA ASP A 123 6.92 -21.41 -36.58
C ASP A 123 7.97 -20.77 -35.68
N LEU A 124 9.26 -20.82 -36.03
CA LEU A 124 10.32 -20.12 -35.30
C LEU A 124 10.13 -18.60 -35.30
N GLU A 125 9.74 -18.01 -36.42
CA GLU A 125 9.36 -16.58 -36.50
C GLU A 125 8.19 -16.25 -35.55
N LYS A 126 7.12 -17.05 -35.60
CA LYS A 126 5.96 -16.87 -34.70
C LYS A 126 6.38 -16.95 -33.23
N GLU A 127 7.31 -17.83 -32.90
CA GLU A 127 7.79 -18.03 -31.54
C GLU A 127 8.59 -16.84 -31.03
N VAL A 128 9.50 -16.28 -31.84
CA VAL A 128 10.21 -15.04 -31.52
C VAL A 128 9.24 -13.88 -31.33
N TYR A 129 8.25 -13.75 -32.22
CA TYR A 129 7.20 -12.72 -32.11
C TYR A 129 6.36 -12.90 -30.84
N ARG A 130 5.95 -14.14 -30.56
CA ARG A 130 5.15 -14.50 -29.37
C ARG A 130 5.92 -14.17 -28.09
N PHE A 131 7.21 -14.45 -28.04
CA PHE A 131 8.05 -14.07 -26.91
C PHE A 131 8.04 -12.55 -26.70
N GLY A 132 8.27 -11.76 -27.76
CA GLY A 132 8.25 -10.30 -27.65
C GLY A 132 6.93 -9.76 -27.12
N ILE A 133 5.80 -10.26 -27.62
CA ILE A 133 4.47 -9.89 -27.09
C ILE A 133 4.34 -10.28 -25.62
N LYS A 134 4.70 -11.54 -25.28
CA LYS A 134 4.57 -12.07 -23.93
C LYS A 134 5.42 -11.27 -22.94
N PHE A 135 6.66 -10.92 -23.32
CA PHE A 135 7.55 -10.11 -22.49
C PHE A 135 6.92 -8.77 -22.12
N TYR A 136 6.40 -8.03 -23.12
CA TYR A 136 5.76 -6.74 -22.85
C TYR A 136 4.45 -6.89 -22.07
N LYS A 137 3.63 -7.92 -22.35
CA LYS A 137 2.43 -8.21 -21.56
C LYS A 137 2.75 -8.49 -20.10
N ASP A 138 3.75 -9.35 -19.84
CA ASP A 138 4.17 -9.70 -18.49
C ASP A 138 4.72 -8.46 -17.76
N LYS A 139 5.48 -7.59 -18.46
CA LYS A 139 5.99 -6.32 -17.90
C LYS A 139 4.87 -5.35 -17.54
N ILE A 140 3.90 -5.17 -18.44
CA ILE A 140 2.72 -4.31 -18.20
C ILE A 140 1.88 -4.86 -17.04
N GLN A 141 1.69 -6.18 -16.99
CA GLN A 141 0.94 -6.82 -15.90
C GLN A 141 1.63 -6.60 -14.54
N ALA A 142 2.95 -6.72 -14.48
CA ALA A 142 3.70 -6.43 -13.25
C ALA A 142 3.52 -4.97 -12.78
N GLN A 143 3.50 -4.00 -13.70
CA GLN A 143 3.22 -2.59 -13.40
C GLN A 143 1.78 -2.39 -12.91
N ILE A 144 0.81 -3.07 -13.51
CA ILE A 144 -0.60 -3.06 -13.07
C ILE A 144 -0.71 -3.62 -11.65
N ASP A 145 -0.07 -4.76 -11.37
CA ASP A 145 -0.12 -5.41 -10.06
C ASP A 145 0.55 -4.56 -8.96
N GLU A 146 1.62 -3.83 -9.30
CA GLU A 146 2.24 -2.86 -8.40
C GLU A 146 1.32 -1.67 -8.12
N ALA A 147 0.72 -1.10 -9.18
CA ALA A 147 -0.21 0.02 -9.05
C ALA A 147 -1.45 -0.36 -8.22
N GLN A 148 -2.00 -1.56 -8.44
CA GLN A 148 -3.14 -2.06 -7.67
C GLN A 148 -2.78 -2.22 -6.18
N ARG A 149 -1.61 -2.79 -5.87
CA ARG A 149 -1.14 -2.90 -4.48
C ARG A 149 -0.97 -1.54 -3.81
N ALA A 150 -0.44 -0.55 -4.53
CA ALA A 150 -0.29 0.82 -4.03
C ALA A 150 -1.67 1.48 -3.78
N LEU A 151 -2.63 1.28 -4.68
CA LEU A 151 -4.01 1.75 -4.52
C LEU A 151 -4.67 1.13 -3.29
N ASP A 152 -4.57 -0.20 -3.12
CA ASP A 152 -5.17 -0.91 -2.00
C ASP A 152 -4.60 -0.43 -0.65
N ALA A 153 -3.28 -0.22 -0.58
CA ALA A 153 -2.62 0.31 0.60
C ALA A 153 -3.12 1.72 0.95
N THR A 154 -3.23 2.60 -0.06
CA THR A 154 -3.71 3.98 0.10
C THR A 154 -5.17 4.03 0.53
N THR A 155 -6.02 3.19 -0.08
CA THR A 155 -7.44 3.07 0.27
C THR A 155 -7.63 2.63 1.72
N ARG A 156 -6.86 1.62 2.18
CA ARG A 156 -6.88 1.17 3.58
C ARG A 156 -6.46 2.27 4.54
N GLN A 157 -5.42 3.05 4.20
CA GLN A 157 -4.98 4.18 5.01
C GLN A 157 -6.05 5.28 5.08
N SER A 158 -6.67 5.62 3.95
CA SER A 158 -7.77 6.58 3.89
C SER A 158 -8.94 6.16 4.78
N GLN A 159 -9.35 4.89 4.71
CA GLN A 159 -10.43 4.36 5.55
C GLN A 159 -10.11 4.43 7.05
N ARG A 160 -8.85 4.14 7.45
CA ARG A 160 -8.42 4.28 8.84
C ARG A 160 -8.52 5.73 9.33
N LEU A 161 -8.06 6.68 8.53
CA LEU A 161 -8.14 8.11 8.86
C LEU A 161 -9.59 8.59 8.97
N LEU A 162 -10.49 8.11 8.11
CA LEU A 162 -11.92 8.39 8.20
C LEU A 162 -12.53 7.88 9.51
N ASN A 163 -12.18 6.66 9.92
CA ASN A 163 -12.66 6.10 11.17
C ASN A 163 -12.12 6.88 12.37
N GLN A 164 -10.82 7.20 12.38
CA GLN A 164 -10.22 8.05 13.41
C GLN A 164 -10.90 9.42 13.50
N ASN A 165 -11.24 10.02 12.36
CA ASN A 165 -11.95 11.30 12.34
C ASN A 165 -13.35 11.18 12.98
N LYS A 166 -14.08 10.10 12.68
CA LYS A 166 -15.38 9.83 13.32
C LYS A 166 -15.25 9.67 14.84
N ASP A 167 -14.25 8.90 15.29
CA ASP A 167 -14.01 8.67 16.72
C ASP A 167 -13.65 9.97 17.44
N LEU A 168 -12.81 10.81 16.83
CA LEU A 168 -12.46 12.13 17.36
C LEU A 168 -13.68 13.06 17.45
N ASN A 169 -14.56 13.06 16.45
CA ASN A 169 -15.79 13.85 16.50
C ASN A 169 -16.73 13.39 17.61
N ILE A 170 -16.84 12.08 17.85
CA ILE A 170 -17.62 11.53 18.97
C ILE A 170 -17.01 11.95 20.31
N GLN A 171 -15.69 11.83 20.46
CA GLN A 171 -14.99 12.25 21.68
C GLN A 171 -15.16 13.75 21.95
N LEU A 172 -15.08 14.57 20.90
CA LEU A 172 -15.28 16.01 21.00
C LEU A 172 -16.70 16.35 21.45
N GLY A 173 -17.72 15.73 20.85
CA GLY A 173 -19.11 15.91 21.27
C GLY A 173 -19.36 15.47 22.72
N ASN A 174 -18.78 14.35 23.15
CA ASN A 174 -18.87 13.89 24.54
C ASN A 174 -18.19 14.87 25.51
N ASN A 175 -17.02 15.40 25.15
CA ASN A 175 -16.28 16.36 25.96
C ASN A 175 -17.05 17.68 26.10
N GLU A 176 -17.68 18.16 25.03
CA GLU A 176 -18.55 19.34 25.07
C GLU A 176 -19.75 19.13 26.00
N GLN A 177 -20.41 17.97 25.94
CA GLN A 177 -21.51 17.65 26.87
C GLN A 177 -21.06 17.53 28.32
N GLU A 178 -19.89 16.94 28.56
CA GLU A 178 -19.34 16.82 29.90
C GLU A 178 -18.97 18.20 30.47
N LYS A 179 -18.39 19.08 29.65
CA LYS A 179 -18.12 20.48 30.02
C LYS A 179 -19.39 21.19 30.48
N VAL A 180 -20.47 21.10 29.72
CA VAL A 180 -21.76 21.73 30.08
C VAL A 180 -22.25 21.21 31.45
N LYS A 181 -22.21 19.89 31.67
CA LYS A 181 -22.62 19.30 32.96
C LYS A 181 -21.74 19.75 34.13
N LEU A 182 -20.43 19.88 33.92
CA LEU A 182 -19.52 20.35 34.94
C LEU A 182 -19.75 21.83 35.26
N GLU A 183 -20.00 22.66 34.25
CA GLU A 183 -20.36 24.07 34.44
C GLU A 183 -21.66 24.23 35.24
N GLU A 184 -22.70 23.44 34.94
CA GLU A 184 -23.95 23.41 35.72
C GLU A 184 -23.72 23.00 37.18
N ARG A 185 -22.93 21.95 37.43
CA ARG A 185 -22.58 21.50 38.79
C ARG A 185 -21.78 22.54 39.56
N LEU A 186 -20.85 23.20 38.89
CA LEU A 186 -20.03 24.25 39.49
C LEU A 186 -20.90 25.42 39.93
N GLU A 187 -21.87 25.82 39.11
CA GLU A 187 -22.81 26.88 39.46
C GLU A 187 -23.74 26.47 40.62
N GLY A 188 -24.25 25.23 40.60
CA GLY A 188 -25.01 24.68 41.72
C GLY A 188 -24.23 24.66 43.03
N ASN A 189 -22.95 24.26 42.99
CA ASN A 189 -22.08 24.23 44.17
C ASN A 189 -21.83 25.63 44.75
N LYS A 190 -21.65 26.65 43.89
CA LYS A 190 -21.51 28.05 44.34
C LYS A 190 -22.76 28.53 45.08
N LEU A 191 -23.96 28.23 44.56
CA LEU A 191 -25.22 28.60 45.20
C LEU A 191 -25.38 27.89 46.55
N GLU A 192 -25.08 26.60 46.61
CA GLU A 192 -25.13 25.84 47.87
C GLU A 192 -24.14 26.39 48.90
N HIS A 193 -22.92 26.73 48.50
CA HIS A 193 -21.93 27.37 49.37
C HIS A 193 -22.45 28.71 49.93
N ALA A 194 -23.06 29.56 49.10
CA ALA A 194 -23.65 30.81 49.55
C ALA A 194 -24.79 30.59 50.56
N VAL A 195 -25.65 29.59 50.32
CA VAL A 195 -26.73 29.22 51.26
C VAL A 195 -26.17 28.71 52.58
N LEU A 196 -25.12 27.89 52.56
CA LEU A 196 -24.47 27.38 53.77
C LEU A 196 -23.84 28.50 54.58
N LEU A 197 -23.17 29.47 53.95
CA LEU A 197 -22.66 30.65 54.62
C LEU A 197 -23.78 31.44 55.33
N GLN A 198 -24.91 31.66 54.64
CA GLN A 198 -26.04 32.35 55.25
C GLN A 198 -26.62 31.56 56.44
N LYS A 199 -26.73 30.23 56.32
CA LYS A 199 -27.19 29.36 57.41
C LYS A 199 -26.23 29.39 58.61
N MET A 200 -24.93 29.39 58.37
CA MET A 200 -23.92 29.51 59.43
C MET A 200 -24.06 30.82 60.19
N GLU A 201 -24.24 31.94 59.47
CA GLU A 201 -24.41 33.25 60.10
C GLU A 201 -25.69 33.29 60.95
N ASN A 202 -26.82 32.83 60.40
CA ASN A 202 -28.08 32.76 61.14
C ASN A 202 -27.98 31.85 62.38
N ASN A 203 -27.27 30.73 62.28
CA ASN A 203 -27.04 29.82 63.41
C ASN A 203 -26.22 30.50 64.50
N LYS A 204 -25.17 31.24 64.14
CA LYS A 204 -24.35 32.01 65.07
C LYS A 204 -25.18 33.06 65.82
N LEU A 205 -26.00 33.83 65.12
CA LEU A 205 -26.92 34.79 65.73
C LEU A 205 -27.91 34.13 66.71
N ALA A 206 -28.41 32.94 66.36
CA ALA A 206 -29.29 32.18 67.24
C ALA A 206 -28.56 31.65 68.49
N GLN A 207 -27.33 31.16 68.35
CA GLN A 207 -26.48 30.73 69.47
C GLN A 207 -26.18 31.88 70.44
N ASP A 208 -25.87 33.07 69.91
CA ASP A 208 -25.63 34.27 70.71
C ASP A 208 -26.90 34.66 71.49
N SER A 209 -28.06 34.63 70.83
CA SER A 209 -29.36 34.92 71.46
C SER A 209 -29.71 33.93 72.58
N VAL A 210 -29.50 32.63 72.35
CA VAL A 210 -29.73 31.58 73.36
C VAL A 210 -28.75 31.72 74.53
N SER A 211 -27.49 32.10 74.26
CA SER A 211 -26.49 32.34 75.29
C SER A 211 -26.89 33.51 76.20
N GLN A 212 -27.33 34.63 75.60
CA GLN A 212 -27.85 35.78 76.35
C GLN A 212 -29.09 35.42 77.19
N ALA A 213 -30.05 34.70 76.62
CA ALA A 213 -31.23 34.24 77.35
C ALA A 213 -30.84 33.32 78.52
N SER A 214 -29.87 32.43 78.33
CA SER A 214 -29.37 31.53 79.36
C SER A 214 -28.73 32.30 80.52
N GLU A 215 -27.99 33.37 80.25
CA GLU A 215 -27.45 34.25 81.29
C GLU A 215 -28.54 34.98 82.08
N GLN A 216 -29.58 35.48 81.39
CA GLN A 216 -30.72 36.11 82.06
C GLN A 216 -31.46 35.11 82.95
N ILE A 217 -31.71 33.89 82.47
CA ILE A 217 -32.34 32.83 83.26
C ILE A 217 -31.48 32.48 84.48
N LYS A 218 -30.15 32.39 84.34
CA LYS A 218 -29.25 32.18 85.48
C LYS A 218 -29.39 33.29 86.52
N LYS A 219 -29.45 34.56 86.11
CA LYS A 219 -29.69 35.70 87.03
C LYS A 219 -31.04 35.58 87.75
N VAL A 220 -32.10 35.18 87.03
CA VAL A 220 -33.43 34.96 87.61
C VAL A 220 -33.43 33.81 88.62
N ILE A 221 -32.76 32.70 88.30
CA ILE A 221 -32.60 31.56 89.23
C ILE A 221 -31.87 31.99 90.50
N GLU A 222 -30.76 32.73 90.39
CA GLU A 222 -30.04 33.24 91.57
C GLU A 222 -30.91 34.19 92.41
N LEU A 223 -31.70 35.07 91.78
CA LEU A 223 -32.65 35.92 92.49
C LEU A 223 -33.71 35.10 93.24
N HIS A 224 -34.23 34.03 92.63
CA HIS A 224 -35.17 33.12 93.29
C HIS A 224 -34.52 32.35 94.45
N LYS A 225 -33.28 31.86 94.29
CA LYS A 225 -32.52 31.21 95.38
C LYS A 225 -32.28 32.17 96.54
N ASP A 226 -31.91 33.41 96.27
CA ASP A 226 -31.72 34.43 97.31
C ASP A 226 -33.03 34.80 97.99
N ARG A 227 -34.15 34.86 97.25
CA ARG A 227 -35.48 35.03 97.87
C ARG A 227 -35.80 33.84 98.78
N GLN A 228 -35.54 32.60 98.36
CA GLN A 228 -35.76 31.41 99.18
C GLN A 228 -34.93 31.44 100.47
N ARG A 229 -33.67 31.89 100.41
CA ARG A 229 -32.80 32.04 101.61
C ARG A 229 -33.33 33.05 102.63
N LYS A 230 -34.13 34.03 102.20
CA LYS A 230 -34.71 35.07 103.07
C LYS A 230 -36.04 34.69 103.72
N VAL A 231 -36.62 33.54 103.37
CA VAL A 231 -37.92 33.07 103.89
C VAL A 231 -37.75 32.16 105.13
N ASN A 232 -36.51 31.92 105.57
CA ASN A 232 -36.19 31.23 106.83
C ASN A 232 -35.58 32.18 107.85
#